data_AF-A0A7L7VZH2-F1
#
_entry.id   AF-A0A7L7VZH2-F1
#
_cell.length_a   1.000
_cell.length_b   1.000
_cell.length_c   1.000
_cell.angle_alpha   90.00
_cell.angle_beta   90.00
_cell.angle_gamma   90.00
#
_symmetry.space_group_name_H-M   'P 1'
#
loop_
_entity.id
_entity.type
_entity.pdbx_description
1 polymer ?
#
loop_
_entity_poly.entity_id
_entity_poly.type
_entity_poly.pdbx_seq_one_letter_code
_entity_poly.pdbx_strand_id
1 'polypeptide(L)' 'MNHAKLSQFINDPRGPEEVLPLLAAEELTNLLDALYQNLDTPAPDFGAQVWYELAVEEIARRTAPSEDEQSA' A
#
# COMPACT_ATOMS: atom_id res chain seq x y z
N MET A 1 11.99 3.28 -3.60
CA MET A 1 11.07 3.97 -4.55
C MET A 1 11.56 5.40 -4.83
N ASN A 2 11.16 6.06 -5.93
CA ASN A 2 11.41 7.52 -6.14
C ASN A 2 10.06 8.26 -6.24
N HIS A 3 10.03 9.55 -5.92
CA HIS A 3 8.78 10.36 -5.85
C HIS A 3 7.94 10.26 -7.15
N ALA A 4 8.57 10.32 -8.33
CA ALA A 4 7.86 10.19 -9.61
C ALA A 4 7.10 8.85 -9.77
N LYS A 5 7.58 7.77 -9.14
CA LYS A 5 6.93 6.45 -9.18
C LYS A 5 5.82 6.35 -8.13
N LEU A 6 5.93 7.08 -7.01
CA LEU A 6 4.86 7.21 -6.02
C LEU A 6 3.65 7.94 -6.61
N SER A 7 3.85 9.07 -7.27
CA SER A 7 2.76 9.83 -7.89
C SER A 7 2.05 9.02 -8.99
N GLN A 8 2.74 8.11 -9.68
CA GLN A 8 2.11 7.20 -10.65
C GLN A 8 1.13 6.24 -9.99
N PHE A 9 1.47 5.69 -8.82
CA PHE A 9 0.55 4.85 -8.05
C PHE A 9 -0.66 5.65 -7.58
N ILE A 10 -0.43 6.78 -6.90
CA ILE A 10 -1.51 7.58 -6.32
C ILE A 10 -2.53 8.05 -7.36
N ASN A 11 -2.07 8.33 -8.59
CA ASN A 11 -2.92 8.76 -9.70
C ASN A 11 -3.42 7.61 -10.59
N ASP A 12 -3.19 6.35 -10.21
CA ASP A 12 -3.70 5.21 -10.97
C ASP A 12 -5.24 5.18 -10.89
N PRO A 13 -5.96 5.23 -12.03
CA PRO A 13 -7.42 5.31 -12.04
C PRO A 13 -8.12 4.08 -11.47
N ARG A 14 -7.42 2.95 -11.35
CA ARG A 14 -7.93 1.73 -10.72
C ARG A 14 -8.01 1.86 -9.20
N GLY A 15 -7.24 2.78 -8.63
CA GLY A 15 -7.17 3.02 -7.21
C GLY A 15 -6.44 1.92 -6.40
N PRO A 16 -6.28 2.15 -5.10
CA PRO A 16 -5.51 1.27 -4.22
C PRO A 16 -6.12 -0.12 -4.08
N GLU A 17 -7.44 -0.24 -4.05
CA GLU A 17 -8.14 -1.53 -3.86
C GLU A 17 -7.84 -2.55 -4.98
N GLU A 18 -7.70 -2.08 -6.22
CA GLU A 18 -7.37 -2.94 -7.35
C GLU A 18 -5.86 -3.11 -7.55
N VAL A 19 -5.06 -2.09 -7.23
CA VAL A 19 -3.61 -2.11 -7.49
C VAL A 19 -2.84 -2.86 -6.42
N LEU A 20 -3.13 -2.63 -5.13
CA LEU A 20 -2.35 -3.18 -4.03
C LEU A 20 -2.32 -4.72 -4.01
N PRO A 21 -3.43 -5.45 -4.26
CA PRO A 21 -3.42 -6.90 -4.31
C PRO A 21 -2.54 -7.48 -5.42
N LEU A 22 -2.30 -6.71 -6.48
CA LEU A 22 -1.50 -7.14 -7.64
C LEU A 22 0.02 -6.97 -7.44
N LEU A 23 0.43 -6.21 -6.42
CA LEU A 23 1.85 -5.94 -6.15
C LEU A 23 2.54 -7.13 -5.49
N ALA A 24 3.80 -7.37 -5.89
CA ALA A 24 4.68 -8.24 -5.14
C ALA A 24 4.93 -7.70 -3.72
N ALA A 25 5.23 -8.58 -2.76
CA ALA A 25 5.43 -8.18 -1.37
C ALA A 25 6.51 -7.10 -1.20
N GLU A 26 7.63 -7.22 -1.92
CA GLU A 26 8.70 -6.21 -1.91
C GLU A 26 8.25 -4.87 -2.50
N GLU A 27 7.46 -4.87 -3.56
CA GLU A 27 6.91 -3.64 -4.15
C GLU A 27 5.91 -2.96 -3.22
N LEU A 28 5.09 -3.75 -2.52
CA LEU A 28 4.13 -3.26 -1.54
C LEU A 28 4.84 -2.62 -0.33
N THR A 29 5.90 -3.24 0.19
CA THR A 29 6.71 -2.65 1.27
C THR A 29 7.41 -1.37 0.81
N ASN A 30 8.01 -1.36 -0.38
CA ASN A 30 8.63 -0.16 -0.96
C ASN A 30 7.61 0.98 -1.17
N LEU A 31 6.37 0.63 -1.53
CA LEU A 31 5.28 1.60 -1.65
C LEU A 31 4.88 2.18 -0.30
N LEU A 32 4.76 1.33 0.72
CA LEU A 32 4.43 1.77 2.07
C LEU A 32 5.48 2.74 2.64
N ASP A 33 6.77 2.43 2.47
CA ASP A 33 7.85 3.31 2.90
C ASP A 33 7.79 4.68 2.20
N ALA A 34 7.50 4.69 0.89
CA ALA A 34 7.40 5.92 0.12
C ALA A 34 6.18 6.76 0.51
N LEU A 35 5.04 6.11 0.80
CA LEU A 35 3.83 6.77 1.29
C LEU A 35 4.07 7.37 2.67
N TYR A 36 4.73 6.63 3.58
CA TYR A 36 5.10 7.14 4.90
C TYR A 36 5.98 8.40 4.80
N GLN A 37 7.01 8.36 3.96
CA GLN A 37 7.88 9.52 3.71
C GLN A 37 7.12 10.71 3.10
N ASN A 38 6.15 10.46 2.21
CA ASN A 38 5.33 11.51 1.62
C ASN A 38 4.40 12.17 2.65
N LEU A 39 3.78 11.37 3.52
CA LEU A 39 2.92 11.82 4.61
C LEU A 39 3.66 12.63 5.67
N ASP A 40 4.96 12.38 5.85
CA ASP A 40 5.82 13.16 6.75
C ASP A 40 6.23 14.53 6.18
N THR A 41 5.87 14.84 4.93
CA THR A 41 6.14 16.15 4.33
C THR A 41 5.09 17.20 4.71
N PRO A 42 5.41 18.51 4.69
CA PRO A 42 4.45 19.58 4.98
C PRO A 42 3.28 19.69 3.98
N ALA A 43 3.39 19.07 2.81
CA ALA A 43 2.42 19.12 1.73
C ALA A 43 2.35 17.73 1.05
N PRO A 44 1.73 16.74 1.70
CA PRO A 44 1.62 15.40 1.15
C PRO A 44 0.76 15.37 -0.12
N ASP A 45 0.99 14.38 -0.96
CA ASP A 45 0.20 14.20 -2.18
C ASP A 45 -1.24 13.83 -1.85
N PHE A 46 -2.18 14.41 -2.59
CA PHE A 46 -3.60 14.12 -2.42
C PHE A 46 -3.87 12.63 -2.65
N GLY A 47 -4.48 11.97 -1.66
CA GLY A 47 -4.77 10.54 -1.71
C GLY A 47 -3.68 9.64 -1.12
N ALA A 48 -2.48 10.16 -0.80
CA ALA A 48 -1.40 9.38 -0.17
C ALA A 48 -1.86 8.69 1.13
N GLN A 49 -2.69 9.35 1.93
CA GLN A 49 -3.22 8.77 3.18
C GLN A 49 -4.07 7.53 2.92
N VAL A 50 -5.01 7.59 1.96
CA VAL A 50 -5.89 6.46 1.63
C VAL A 50 -5.07 5.29 1.07
N TRP A 51 -4.09 5.58 0.22
CA TRP A 51 -3.17 4.56 -0.29
C TRP A 51 -2.35 3.91 0.83
N TYR A 52 -1.91 4.68 1.83
CA TYR A 52 -1.16 4.15 2.97
C TYR A 52 -2.02 3.24 3.83
N GLU A 53 -3.22 3.69 4.22
CA GLU A 53 -4.15 2.92 5.05
C GLU A 53 -4.46 1.56 4.40
N LEU A 54 -4.82 1.55 3.11
CA LEU A 54 -5.16 0.32 2.40
C LEU A 54 -3.93 -0.58 2.15
N ALA A 55 -2.73 -0.02 1.99
CA ALA A 55 -1.50 -0.82 1.89
C ALA A 55 -1.18 -1.53 3.20
N VAL A 56 -1.39 -0.88 4.35
CA VAL A 56 -1.27 -1.51 5.68
C VAL A 56 -2.27 -2.65 5.83
N GLU A 57 -3.53 -2.42 5.46
CA GLU A 57 -4.58 -3.44 5.51
C GLU A 57 -4.26 -4.65 4.62
N GLU A 58 -3.74 -4.41 3.41
CA GLU A 58 -3.35 -5.48 2.49
C GLU A 58 -2.17 -6.30 3.02
N ILE A 59 -1.16 -5.66 3.61
CA ILE A 59 -0.06 -6.38 4.28
C ILE A 59 -0.62 -7.23 5.44
N ALA A 60 -1.47 -6.64 6.28
CA ALA A 60 -2.08 -7.34 7.41
C ALA A 60 -2.85 -8.59 6.93
N ARG A 61 -3.65 -8.45 5.86
CA ARG A 61 -4.40 -9.53 5.22
C ARG A 61 -3.52 -10.67 4.73
N ARG A 62 -2.36 -10.34 4.11
CA ARG A 62 -1.39 -11.34 3.63
C ARG A 62 -0.66 -12.06 4.76
N THR A 63 -0.47 -11.39 5.89
CA THR A 63 0.23 -11.93 7.06
C THR A 63 -0.70 -12.62 8.05
N ALA A 64 -2.01 -12.40 7.92
CA ALA A 64 -3.00 -13.06 8.75
C ALA A 64 -2.85 -14.59 8.57
N PRO A 65 -2.72 -15.35 9.66
CA PRO A 65 -2.70 -16.80 9.56
C PRO A 65 -4.01 -17.26 8.93
N SER A 66 -3.92 -18.11 7.90
CA SER A 66 -5.11 -18.72 7.30
C SER A 66 -5.90 -19.45 8.40
N GLU A 67 -7.16 -19.06 8.60
CA GLU A 67 -8.04 -19.65 9.63
C GLU A 67 -8.43 -21.12 9.32
N ASP A 68 -7.88 -21.72 8.27
CA ASP A 68 -8.14 -23.12 7.87
C ASP A 68 -7.50 -24.16 8.80
N GLU A 69 -6.65 -23.76 9.76
CA GLU A 69 -5.92 -24.69 10.64
C GLU A 69 -6.44 -24.72 12.09
N GLN A 70 -7.74 -24.41 12.31
CA GLN A 70 -8.41 -24.53 13.62
C GLN A 70 -9.58 -25.53 13.65
N SER A 71 -9.71 -26.38 12.63
CA SER A 71 -10.62 -27.54 12.65
C SER A 71 -9.84 -28.84 12.45
N ALA A 72 -9.17 -29.31 13.50
CA ALA A 72 -8.64 -30.68 13.60
C ALA A 72 -8.91 -31.26 14.99
#